data_AF-A0A7S1RWF3-F1
#
_entry.id   AF-A0A7S1RWF3-F1
#
_cell.length_a   1.000
_cell.length_b   1.000
_cell.length_c   1.000
_cell.angle_alpha   90.00
_cell.angle_beta   90.00
_cell.angle_gamma   90.00
#
_symmetry.space_group_name_H-M   'P 1'
#
loop_
_entity.id
_entity.type
_entity.pdbx_description
1 polymer ?
#
loop_
_entity_poly.entity_id
_entity_poly.type
_entity_poly.pdbx_seq_one_letter_code
_entity_poly.pdbx_strand_id
1 'polypeptide(L)'
;VRQMLWALLYLHDNSIVHRDLKLENWLIEEVDGPTRVKLIDFGLSCTWDWDQGRLLTRSCGTTCYMAPEVVERRKYTHKADLWSLGVIVSSLLSGRRPQRAESTFGRGLTYECFGASIAELSGECHTPESCECEAWPDDVSSAARDFVERLLAPDPDERMDARQALGHPWLLQHCGRPGGGAYRRQKADNTYPSLIEGWRRFAELSPVMRALLVEFAFASRWPEGSMRPAVELWAELSEHQATVRLVDFEHRLKQSIGSEAAARLFSTIASSRRSVDSLAPEQIGYSEFLAACLPGCFTNDHLVSEVFRMLDTDNDGLIARAELLAVAAPASTAFAQSQRRAGNDLLCLSEFARLMSGLRR
;
A
#
# COMPACT_ATOMS: atom_id res chain seq x y z
N VAL A 1 -4.18 3.80 12.11
CA VAL A 1 -4.86 2.50 11.94
C VAL A 1 -5.32 2.23 10.52
N ARG A 2 -6.25 3.01 9.95
CA ARG A 2 -6.78 2.75 8.59
C ARG A 2 -5.69 2.62 7.51
N GLN A 3 -4.70 3.51 7.50
CA GLN A 3 -3.53 3.43 6.62
C GLN A 3 -2.66 2.18 6.86
N MET A 4 -2.54 1.74 8.12
CA MET A 4 -1.81 0.52 8.47
C MET A 4 -2.49 -0.70 7.85
N LEU A 5 -3.82 -0.76 7.93
CA LEU A 5 -4.60 -1.82 7.29
C LEU A 5 -4.50 -1.84 5.76
N TRP A 6 -4.42 -0.69 5.09
CA TRP A 6 -4.18 -0.67 3.64
C TRP A 6 -2.83 -1.27 3.26
N ALA A 7 -1.79 -0.96 4.04
CA ALA A 7 -0.48 -1.56 3.84
C ALA A 7 -0.57 -3.08 4.04
N LEU A 8 -1.22 -3.57 5.11
CA LEU A 8 -1.38 -5.01 5.33
C LEU A 8 -2.22 -5.69 4.25
N LEU A 9 -3.34 -5.09 3.84
CA LEU A 9 -4.16 -5.60 2.75
C LEU A 9 -3.33 -5.75 1.47
N TYR A 10 -2.56 -4.72 1.12
CA TYR A 10 -1.68 -4.77 -0.04
C TYR A 10 -0.65 -5.89 0.06
N LEU A 11 0.03 -6.04 1.21
CA LEU A 11 1.00 -7.10 1.41
C LEU A 11 0.36 -8.49 1.30
N HIS A 12 -0.78 -8.69 1.97
CA HIS A 12 -1.45 -9.99 2.03
C HIS A 12 -2.04 -10.40 0.68
N ASP A 13 -2.65 -9.45 -0.06
CA ASP A 13 -3.11 -9.66 -1.44
C ASP A 13 -1.93 -10.01 -2.38
N ASN A 14 -0.73 -9.48 -2.12
CA ASN A 14 0.51 -9.80 -2.86
C ASN A 14 1.30 -10.97 -2.24
N SER A 15 0.65 -11.82 -1.44
CA SER A 15 1.30 -13.02 -0.91
C SER A 15 2.53 -12.73 -0.03
N ILE A 16 2.56 -11.60 0.68
CA ILE A 16 3.66 -11.20 1.57
C ILE A 16 3.14 -11.09 3.00
N VAL A 17 3.82 -11.70 3.96
CA VAL A 17 3.55 -11.55 5.41
C VAL A 17 4.70 -10.81 6.07
N HIS A 18 4.41 -9.80 6.88
CA HIS A 18 5.43 -8.93 7.49
C HIS A 18 6.14 -9.58 8.68
N ARG A 19 5.38 -10.19 9.59
CA ARG A 19 5.84 -10.97 10.77
C ARG A 19 6.55 -10.20 11.89
N ASP A 20 6.82 -8.91 11.70
CA ASP A 20 7.37 -8.05 12.77
C ASP A 20 6.70 -6.67 12.82
N LEU A 21 5.37 -6.64 12.90
CA LEU A 21 4.66 -5.39 13.11
C LEU A 21 4.80 -4.94 14.57
N LYS A 22 5.30 -3.72 14.74
CA LYS A 22 5.48 -3.05 16.02
C LYS A 22 5.44 -1.54 15.81
N LEU A 23 5.26 -0.75 16.87
CA LEU A 23 5.15 0.71 16.76
C LEU A 23 6.37 1.34 16.06
N GLU A 24 7.55 0.80 16.34
CA GLU A 24 8.84 1.23 15.79
C GLU A 24 8.94 1.05 14.27
N ASN A 25 8.16 0.13 13.70
CA ASN A 25 8.15 -0.15 12.26
C ASN A 25 7.10 0.69 11.50
N TRP A 26 6.45 1.65 12.17
CA TRP A 26 5.55 2.62 11.54
C TRP A 26 6.12 4.04 11.66
N LEU A 27 6.64 4.57 10.56
CA LEU A 27 7.14 5.94 10.51
C LEU A 27 6.03 6.92 10.12
N ILE A 28 6.07 8.13 10.68
CA ILE A 28 5.25 9.25 10.25
C ILE A 28 6.08 10.08 9.28
N GLU A 29 5.51 10.38 8.09
CA GLU A 29 6.21 11.10 7.02
C GLU A 29 6.57 12.54 7.41
N GLU A 30 5.63 13.28 8.00
CA GLU A 30 5.79 14.67 8.42
C GLU A 30 5.23 14.84 9.84
N VAL A 31 5.98 15.51 10.73
CA VAL A 31 5.57 15.71 12.15
C VAL A 31 4.38 16.68 12.26
N ASP A 32 4.42 17.78 11.49
CA ASP A 32 3.43 18.86 11.53
C ASP A 32 2.44 18.81 10.35
N GLY A 33 2.54 17.77 9.52
CA GLY A 33 1.73 17.56 8.32
C GLY A 33 0.50 16.68 8.56
N PRO A 34 -0.30 16.42 7.50
CA PRO A 34 -1.33 15.39 7.58
C PRO A 34 -0.68 14.05 7.92
N THR A 35 -1.19 13.36 8.93
CA THR A 35 -0.61 12.09 9.41
C THR A 35 -0.60 11.06 8.27
N ARG A 36 0.59 10.77 7.76
CA ARG A 36 0.85 9.72 6.76
C ARG A 36 1.81 8.72 7.38
N VAL A 37 1.40 7.46 7.45
CA VAL A 37 2.21 6.39 8.05
C VAL A 37 2.79 5.47 6.98
N LYS A 38 4.06 5.12 7.13
CA LYS A 38 4.76 4.18 6.25
C LYS A 38 5.26 3.00 7.06
N LEU A 39 4.97 1.79 6.56
CA LEU A 39 5.52 0.56 7.11
C LEU A 39 6.96 0.39 6.64
N ILE A 40 7.86 0.07 7.57
CA ILE A 40 9.28 -0.19 7.30
C ILE A 40 9.70 -1.56 7.83
N ASP A 41 10.95 -1.92 7.50
CA ASP A 41 11.66 -3.12 8.01
C ASP A 41 11.03 -4.47 7.62
N PHE A 42 11.26 -4.85 6.37
CA PHE A 42 10.85 -6.13 5.81
C PHE A 42 11.88 -7.25 6.06
N GLY A 43 12.84 -7.07 6.98
CA GLY A 43 13.92 -8.03 7.21
C GLY A 43 13.44 -9.39 7.71
N LEU A 44 12.26 -9.43 8.33
CA LEU A 44 11.58 -10.66 8.74
C LEU A 44 10.42 -11.04 7.83
N SER A 45 10.13 -10.31 6.75
CA SER A 45 9.01 -10.65 5.87
C SER A 45 9.27 -11.93 5.07
N CYS A 46 8.22 -12.56 4.57
CA CYS A 46 8.34 -13.67 3.62
C CYS A 46 7.18 -13.74 2.64
N THR A 47 7.40 -14.40 1.52
CA THR A 47 6.33 -14.78 0.61
C THR A 47 5.55 -15.97 1.14
N TRP A 48 4.26 -15.99 0.85
CA TRP A 48 3.30 -17.00 1.24
C TRP A 48 2.55 -17.50 0.01
N ASP A 49 2.63 -18.79 -0.27
CA ASP A 49 1.90 -19.37 -1.40
C ASP A 49 0.49 -19.77 -0.94
N TRP A 50 -0.51 -18.96 -1.31
CA TRP A 50 -1.93 -19.23 -1.05
C TRP A 50 -2.42 -20.50 -1.74
N ASP A 51 -1.94 -20.78 -2.96
CA ASP A 51 -2.41 -21.88 -3.80
C ASP A 51 -1.96 -23.25 -3.28
N GLN A 52 -0.84 -23.29 -2.55
CA GLN A 52 -0.33 -24.51 -1.94
C GLN A 52 -0.76 -24.73 -0.49
N GLY A 53 -1.52 -23.79 0.10
CA GLY A 53 -1.95 -23.87 1.51
C GLY A 53 -0.78 -24.02 2.49
N ARG A 54 0.41 -23.53 2.14
CA ARG A 54 1.64 -23.78 2.90
C ARG A 54 1.68 -22.91 4.15
N LEU A 55 1.47 -23.51 5.31
CA LEU A 55 1.55 -22.80 6.59
C LEU A 55 2.97 -22.38 7.02
N LEU A 56 3.07 -21.25 7.74
CA LEU A 56 4.32 -20.62 8.15
C LEU A 56 4.73 -21.34 9.44
N THR A 57 5.98 -21.74 9.53
CA THR A 57 6.48 -22.54 10.67
C THR A 57 7.56 -21.83 11.47
N ARG A 58 8.23 -20.83 10.89
CA ARG A 58 9.28 -20.08 11.57
C ARG A 58 8.66 -19.12 12.59
N SER A 59 8.97 -19.32 13.86
CA SER A 59 8.67 -18.35 14.93
C SER A 59 9.68 -17.20 14.86
N CYS A 60 9.22 -15.98 14.57
CA CYS A 60 10.03 -14.76 14.52
C CYS A 60 9.16 -13.52 14.79
N GLY A 61 9.81 -12.39 15.06
CA GLY A 61 9.17 -11.10 15.39
C GLY A 61 9.52 -10.61 16.80
N THR A 62 8.81 -9.60 17.26
CA THR A 62 8.98 -9.01 18.60
C THR A 62 7.96 -9.59 19.58
N THR A 63 8.44 -10.22 20.66
CA THR A 63 7.63 -11.10 21.55
C THR A 63 6.32 -10.50 22.06
N CYS A 64 6.28 -9.21 22.42
CA CYS A 64 5.07 -8.56 22.93
C CYS A 64 3.99 -8.29 21.86
N TYR A 65 4.33 -8.43 20.57
CA TYR A 65 3.40 -8.27 19.44
C TYR A 65 3.04 -9.59 18.76
N MET A 66 3.66 -10.71 19.16
CA MET A 66 3.46 -11.99 18.49
C MET A 66 2.06 -12.57 18.77
N ALA A 67 1.46 -13.15 17.74
CA ALA A 67 0.24 -13.94 17.86
C ALA A 67 0.48 -15.23 18.67
N PRO A 68 -0.53 -15.73 19.39
CA PRO A 68 -0.38 -16.91 20.25
C PRO A 68 0.10 -18.13 19.46
N GLU A 69 -0.44 -18.34 18.26
CA GLU A 69 -0.02 -19.45 17.39
C GLU A 69 1.47 -19.36 16.97
N VAL A 70 2.04 -18.15 16.90
CA VAL A 70 3.47 -17.95 16.60
C VAL A 70 4.33 -18.26 17.84
N VAL A 71 3.93 -17.76 19.01
CA VAL A 71 4.62 -17.99 20.29
C VAL A 71 4.66 -19.48 20.62
N GLU A 72 3.55 -20.17 20.39
CA GLU A 72 3.40 -21.61 20.60
C GLU A 72 4.07 -22.46 19.49
N ARG A 73 4.73 -21.82 18.53
CA ARG A 73 5.42 -22.46 17.38
C ARG A 73 4.48 -23.35 16.57
N ARG A 74 3.19 -23.03 16.55
CA ARG A 74 2.23 -23.65 15.65
C ARG A 74 2.41 -23.09 14.26
N LYS A 75 1.79 -23.78 13.30
CA LYS A 75 1.67 -23.32 11.93
C LYS A 75 0.70 -22.13 11.88
N TYR A 76 1.06 -21.07 11.16
CA TYR A 76 0.26 -19.83 11.12
C TYR A 76 0.18 -19.23 9.71
N THR A 77 -0.66 -18.21 9.55
CA THR A 77 -0.95 -17.49 8.29
C THR A 77 -0.65 -15.99 8.43
N HIS A 78 -0.95 -15.22 7.38
CA HIS A 78 -0.96 -13.75 7.40
C HIS A 78 -1.78 -13.12 8.55
N LYS A 79 -2.75 -13.84 9.14
CA LYS A 79 -3.54 -13.42 10.31
C LYS A 79 -2.68 -13.09 11.54
N ALA A 80 -1.44 -13.58 11.61
CA ALA A 80 -0.50 -13.20 12.66
C ALA A 80 -0.17 -11.70 12.64
N ASP A 81 -0.09 -11.07 11.46
CA ASP A 81 0.11 -9.62 11.34
C ASP A 81 -1.08 -8.84 11.92
N LEU A 82 -2.31 -9.37 11.81
CA LEU A 82 -3.51 -8.70 12.31
C LEU A 82 -3.58 -8.72 13.84
N TRP A 83 -3.07 -9.78 14.47
CA TRP A 83 -2.86 -9.80 15.91
C TRP A 83 -1.88 -8.72 16.35
N SER A 84 -0.70 -8.66 15.69
CA SER A 84 0.30 -7.64 16.00
C SER A 84 -0.25 -6.22 15.83
N LEU A 85 -1.07 -5.99 14.81
CA LEU A 85 -1.80 -4.74 14.64
C LEU A 85 -2.80 -4.50 15.77
N GLY A 86 -3.53 -5.52 16.24
CA GLY A 86 -4.43 -5.42 17.39
C GLY A 86 -3.71 -4.93 18.66
N VAL A 87 -2.52 -5.48 18.93
CA VAL A 87 -1.66 -5.02 20.04
C VAL A 87 -1.26 -3.56 19.86
N ILE A 88 -0.84 -3.16 18.65
CA ILE A 88 -0.50 -1.75 18.33
C ILE A 88 -1.70 -0.84 18.58
N VAL A 89 -2.87 -1.17 18.05
CA VAL A 89 -4.08 -0.35 18.15
C VAL A 89 -4.51 -0.20 19.61
N SER A 90 -4.46 -1.28 20.39
CA SER A 90 -4.71 -1.22 21.82
C SER A 90 -3.77 -0.27 22.54
N SER A 91 -2.47 -0.34 22.26
CA SER A 91 -1.48 0.58 22.84
C SER A 91 -1.73 2.02 22.46
N LEU A 92 -2.14 2.29 21.22
CA LEU A 92 -2.48 3.64 20.77
C LEU A 92 -3.74 4.19 21.48
N LEU A 93 -4.75 3.35 21.72
CA LEU A 93 -6.00 3.75 22.37
C LEU A 93 -5.86 3.92 23.89
N SER A 94 -5.05 3.08 24.53
CA SER A 94 -4.86 3.12 25.99
C SER A 94 -3.69 4.02 26.42
N GLY A 95 -2.80 4.40 25.51
CA GLY A 95 -1.54 5.08 25.84
C GLY A 95 -0.53 4.18 26.55
N ARG A 96 -0.82 2.88 26.71
CA ARG A 96 0.01 1.90 27.43
C ARG A 96 0.94 1.18 26.47
N ARG A 97 2.19 0.95 26.89
CA ARG A 97 3.15 0.17 26.11
C ARG A 97 2.77 -1.33 26.11
N PRO A 98 3.01 -2.07 25.02
CA PRO A 98 2.86 -3.52 25.01
C PRO A 98 3.75 -4.16 26.06
N GLN A 99 3.17 -4.98 26.94
CA GLN A 99 3.91 -5.66 27.99
C GLN A 99 4.58 -6.93 27.46
N ARG A 100 5.78 -7.24 27.97
CA ARG A 100 6.54 -8.44 27.63
C ARG A 100 5.97 -9.62 28.42
N ALA A 101 5.69 -10.74 27.74
CA ALA A 101 5.36 -11.99 28.41
C ALA A 101 6.59 -12.54 29.15
N GLU A 102 6.70 -12.27 30.45
CA GLU A 102 7.68 -12.92 31.33
C GLU A 102 6.99 -14.10 32.04
N SER A 103 6.96 -15.26 31.35
CA SER A 103 6.54 -16.60 31.83
C SER A 103 5.10 -16.71 32.39
N THR A 104 4.20 -17.49 31.78
CA THR A 104 4.12 -18.95 31.97
C THR A 104 3.43 -19.63 30.78
N PHE A 105 3.91 -20.81 30.39
CA PHE A 105 3.22 -21.83 29.57
C PHE A 105 2.07 -21.36 28.64
N GLY A 106 2.40 -21.02 27.39
CA GLY A 106 1.44 -21.08 26.28
C GLY A 106 0.30 -20.06 26.24
N ARG A 107 0.25 -19.08 27.15
CA ARG A 107 -0.66 -17.93 27.04
C ARG A 107 0.16 -16.65 27.22
N GLY A 108 0.32 -15.88 26.14
CA GLY A 108 1.02 -14.59 26.24
C GLY A 108 0.27 -13.66 27.18
N LEU A 109 0.97 -12.85 27.98
CA LEU A 109 0.36 -11.86 28.89
C LEU A 109 -0.59 -10.87 28.17
N THR A 110 -0.45 -10.69 26.85
CA THR A 110 -1.41 -9.96 26.00
C THR A 110 -2.78 -10.65 25.87
N TYR A 111 -2.92 -11.91 26.25
CA TYR A 111 -4.22 -12.57 26.39
C TYR A 111 -4.70 -12.56 27.84
N GLU A 112 -3.83 -12.54 28.86
CA GLU A 112 -4.28 -12.52 30.26
C GLU A 112 -4.74 -11.12 30.70
N CYS A 113 -3.99 -10.07 30.34
CA CYS A 113 -4.39 -8.69 30.60
C CYS A 113 -5.62 -8.24 29.79
N PHE A 114 -5.86 -8.86 28.62
CA PHE A 114 -7.01 -8.53 27.75
C PHE A 114 -8.17 -9.54 27.88
N GLY A 115 -7.86 -10.79 28.21
CA GLY A 115 -8.82 -11.86 28.45
C GLY A 115 -9.60 -11.67 29.73
N ALA A 116 -9.06 -10.95 30.73
CA ALA A 116 -9.86 -10.51 31.88
C ALA A 116 -11.02 -9.58 31.46
N SER A 117 -10.78 -8.65 30.53
CA SER A 117 -11.82 -7.75 29.99
C SER A 117 -12.83 -8.48 29.08
N ILE A 118 -12.46 -9.61 28.48
CA ILE A 118 -13.37 -10.47 27.69
C ILE A 118 -14.10 -11.50 28.57
N ALA A 119 -13.47 -12.00 29.63
CA ALA A 119 -14.03 -12.99 30.57
C ALA A 119 -15.13 -12.38 31.46
N GLU A 120 -15.02 -11.10 31.82
CA GLU A 120 -16.09 -10.36 32.54
C GLU A 120 -17.43 -10.37 31.79
N LEU A 121 -17.43 -10.49 30.46
CA LEU A 121 -18.64 -10.54 29.63
C LEU A 121 -19.18 -11.96 29.42
N SER A 122 -18.39 -12.99 29.70
CA SER A 122 -18.80 -14.41 29.57
C SER A 122 -19.14 -15.08 30.90
N GLY A 123 -18.97 -14.38 32.03
CA GLY A 123 -19.39 -14.87 33.35
C GLY A 123 -18.49 -15.92 33.98
N GLU A 124 -17.35 -16.24 33.37
CA GLU A 124 -16.38 -17.23 33.86
C GLU A 124 -15.04 -16.55 34.16
N CYS A 125 -14.96 -15.85 35.30
CA CYS A 125 -13.71 -15.27 35.79
C CYS A 125 -13.01 -16.23 36.75
N HIS A 126 -11.86 -16.76 36.34
CA HIS A 126 -10.83 -17.31 37.22
C HIS A 126 -9.49 -16.63 36.87
N THR A 127 -9.27 -15.41 37.38
CA THR A 127 -7.96 -14.76 37.32
C THR A 127 -7.21 -14.95 38.64
N PRO A 128 -5.88 -15.19 38.62
CA PRO A 128 -5.04 -15.12 39.81
C PRO A 128 -5.06 -13.68 40.37
N GLU A 129 -5.03 -13.54 41.69
CA GLU A 129 -5.14 -12.28 42.47
C GLU A 129 -4.11 -11.18 42.13
N SER A 130 -3.21 -11.40 41.18
CA SER A 130 -2.14 -10.49 40.76
C SER A 130 -2.31 -9.86 39.37
N CYS A 131 -3.41 -10.15 38.65
CA CYS A 131 -3.66 -9.51 37.36
C CYS A 131 -4.42 -8.20 37.58
N GLU A 132 -3.69 -7.08 37.68
CA GLU A 132 -4.28 -5.74 37.59
C GLU A 132 -4.74 -5.49 36.14
N CYS A 133 -5.86 -6.09 35.74
CA CYS A 133 -6.52 -5.78 34.48
C CYS A 133 -7.15 -4.39 34.58
N GLU A 134 -6.35 -3.35 34.39
CA GLU A 134 -6.87 -1.98 34.38
C GLU A 134 -7.85 -1.80 33.23
N ALA A 135 -9.09 -1.46 33.56
CA ALA A 135 -10.15 -1.15 32.61
C ALA A 135 -9.69 -0.19 31.50
N TRP A 136 -10.31 -0.32 30.32
CA TRP A 136 -10.14 0.63 29.22
C TRP A 136 -10.43 2.06 29.70
N PRO A 137 -9.66 3.06 29.25
CA PRO A 137 -10.01 4.46 29.51
C PRO A 137 -11.45 4.78 29.07
N ASP A 138 -12.12 5.65 29.83
CA ASP A 138 -13.53 5.98 29.64
C ASP A 138 -13.83 6.62 28.28
N ASP A 139 -12.83 7.25 27.65
CA ASP A 139 -12.92 7.90 26.34
C ASP A 139 -12.77 6.92 25.16
N VAL A 140 -12.40 5.66 25.40
CA VAL A 140 -12.33 4.63 24.35
C VAL A 140 -13.72 4.07 24.08
N SER A 141 -14.28 4.39 22.91
CA SER A 141 -15.61 3.93 22.48
C SER A 141 -15.74 2.40 22.44
N SER A 142 -16.94 1.87 22.68
CA SER A 142 -17.24 0.43 22.57
C SER A 142 -16.91 -0.14 21.19
N ALA A 143 -17.13 0.61 20.11
CA ALA A 143 -16.77 0.19 18.76
C ALA A 143 -15.25 0.03 18.58
N ALA A 144 -14.44 0.84 19.24
CA ALA A 144 -12.97 0.72 19.23
C ALA A 144 -12.51 -0.52 19.99
N ARG A 145 -13.17 -0.84 21.11
CA ARG A 145 -12.92 -2.05 21.90
C ARG A 145 -13.25 -3.31 21.09
N ASP A 146 -14.45 -3.38 20.51
CA ASP A 146 -14.89 -4.47 19.61
C ASP A 146 -13.92 -4.65 18.42
N PHE A 147 -13.42 -3.56 17.84
CA PHE A 147 -12.42 -3.64 16.76
C PHE A 147 -11.11 -4.32 17.22
N VAL A 148 -10.59 -3.93 18.38
CA VAL A 148 -9.37 -4.53 18.96
C VAL A 148 -9.60 -5.99 19.31
N GLU A 149 -10.73 -6.32 19.95
CA GLU A 149 -11.08 -7.67 20.36
C GLU A 149 -11.12 -8.63 19.17
N ARG A 150 -11.72 -8.22 18.05
CA ARG A 150 -11.77 -9.03 16.82
C ARG A 150 -10.43 -9.18 16.10
N LEU A 151 -9.49 -8.23 16.28
CA LEU A 151 -8.10 -8.38 15.82
C LEU A 151 -7.30 -9.30 16.74
N LEU A 152 -7.65 -9.35 18.02
CA LEU A 152 -7.01 -10.17 19.04
C LEU A 152 -7.76 -11.48 19.32
N ALA A 153 -8.58 -11.95 18.37
CA ALA A 153 -9.20 -13.26 18.47
C ALA A 153 -8.11 -14.35 18.53
N PRO A 154 -8.12 -15.24 19.56
CA PRO A 154 -7.09 -16.27 19.72
C PRO A 154 -7.09 -17.26 18.57
N ASP A 155 -8.27 -17.65 18.09
CA ASP A 155 -8.42 -18.47 16.91
C ASP A 155 -8.16 -17.62 15.65
N PRO A 156 -7.13 -17.95 14.84
CA PRO A 156 -6.83 -17.22 13.61
C PRO A 156 -7.96 -17.25 12.57
N ASP A 157 -8.84 -18.26 12.62
CA ASP A 157 -9.96 -18.39 11.68
C ASP A 157 -11.10 -17.40 12.02
N GLU A 158 -11.34 -17.16 13.30
CA GLU A 158 -12.27 -16.14 13.81
C GLU A 158 -11.68 -14.72 13.79
N ARG A 159 -10.35 -14.60 13.73
CA ARG A 159 -9.64 -13.32 13.67
C ARG A 159 -9.92 -12.60 12.36
N MET A 160 -10.23 -11.31 12.41
CA MET A 160 -10.44 -10.52 11.18
C MET A 160 -9.19 -10.53 10.30
N ASP A 161 -9.37 -10.67 8.98
CA ASP A 161 -8.37 -10.26 7.99
C ASP A 161 -8.36 -8.73 7.80
N ALA A 162 -7.40 -8.22 7.02
CA ALA A 162 -7.27 -6.79 6.75
C ALA A 162 -8.50 -6.18 6.04
N ARG A 163 -9.17 -6.95 5.16
CA ARG A 163 -10.33 -6.50 4.40
C ARG A 163 -11.57 -6.39 5.30
N GLN A 164 -11.81 -7.38 6.14
CA GLN A 164 -12.84 -7.38 7.18
C GLN A 164 -12.62 -6.25 8.18
N ALA A 165 -11.38 -6.06 8.65
CA ALA A 165 -11.03 -4.98 9.56
C ALA A 165 -11.27 -3.59 8.95
N LEU A 166 -10.98 -3.38 7.66
CA LEU A 166 -11.27 -2.12 6.96
C LEU A 166 -12.78 -1.81 6.88
N GLY A 167 -13.62 -2.84 6.81
CA GLY A 167 -15.08 -2.72 6.84
C GLY A 167 -15.68 -2.52 8.24
N HIS A 168 -14.86 -2.47 9.29
CA HIS A 168 -15.37 -2.42 10.66
C HIS A 168 -16.06 -1.08 10.98
N PRO A 169 -17.21 -1.08 11.70
CA PRO A 169 -17.95 0.14 12.02
C PRO A 169 -17.12 1.23 12.69
N TRP A 170 -16.17 0.86 13.55
CA TRP A 170 -15.26 1.82 14.19
C TRP A 170 -14.49 2.67 13.17
N LEU A 171 -13.96 2.06 12.11
CA LEU A 171 -13.24 2.80 11.07
C LEU A 171 -14.20 3.59 10.18
N LEU A 172 -15.36 3.03 9.83
CA LEU A 172 -16.35 3.68 8.98
C LEU A 172 -16.96 4.94 9.64
N GLN A 173 -17.25 4.90 10.94
CA GLN A 173 -17.83 6.03 11.68
C GLN A 173 -16.90 7.26 11.74
N HIS A 174 -15.59 7.04 11.70
CA HIS A 174 -14.57 8.08 11.74
C HIS A 174 -14.18 8.60 10.34
N CYS A 175 -14.78 8.07 9.26
CA CYS A 175 -14.53 8.53 7.89
C CYS A 175 -15.19 9.89 7.56
N GLY A 176 -15.95 10.51 8.48
CA GLY A 176 -16.75 11.71 8.20
C GLY A 176 -16.90 12.76 9.30
N ARG A 177 -16.26 12.62 10.47
CA ARG A 177 -16.35 13.65 11.54
C ARG A 177 -15.25 14.71 11.42
N PRO A 178 -15.58 16.01 11.36
CA PRO A 178 -14.61 17.10 11.35
C PRO A 178 -14.05 17.31 12.76
N GLY A 179 -13.03 16.55 13.13
CA GLY A 179 -12.31 16.71 14.39
C GLY A 179 -11.38 15.53 14.64
N GLY A 180 -10.09 15.68 14.34
CA GLY A 180 -9.07 14.67 14.62
C GLY A 180 -8.14 14.27 13.46
N GLY A 181 -7.97 15.13 12.45
CA GLY A 181 -7.15 14.82 11.28
C GLY A 181 -8.00 14.72 10.01
N ALA A 182 -8.97 15.63 9.87
CA ALA A 182 -9.56 15.89 8.58
C ALA A 182 -8.43 16.21 7.61
N TYR A 183 -8.09 15.25 6.75
CA TYR A 183 -7.84 15.57 5.36
C TYR A 183 -8.89 16.59 5.03
N ARG A 184 -8.47 17.85 4.84
CA ARG A 184 -9.36 18.90 4.40
C ARG A 184 -10.04 18.32 3.16
N ARG A 185 -11.31 17.92 3.29
CA ARG A 185 -12.29 18.09 2.23
C ARG A 185 -12.42 19.61 2.07
N GLN A 186 -11.34 20.26 1.64
CA GLN A 186 -11.50 21.45 0.83
C GLN A 186 -12.29 20.94 -0.35
N LYS A 187 -13.53 21.40 -0.44
CA LYS A 187 -14.37 21.32 -1.63
C LYS A 187 -13.47 21.14 -2.85
N ALA A 188 -13.58 19.98 -3.48
CA ALA A 188 -12.91 19.62 -4.72
C ALA A 188 -13.50 20.41 -5.90
N ASP A 189 -13.50 21.74 -5.78
CA ASP A 189 -13.87 22.68 -6.86
C ASP A 189 -12.64 23.08 -7.70
N ASN A 190 -11.47 22.47 -7.46
CA ASN A 190 -10.32 22.57 -8.36
C ASN A 190 -9.81 21.17 -8.69
N THR A 191 -10.57 20.51 -9.57
CA THR A 191 -10.16 19.43 -10.49
C THR A 191 -8.66 19.46 -10.71
N TYR A 192 -7.92 18.35 -10.58
CA TYR A 192 -6.48 18.27 -10.86
C TYR A 192 -6.21 18.32 -12.38
N PRO A 193 -6.19 19.48 -13.06
CA PRO A 193 -6.27 19.52 -14.51
C PRO A 193 -4.94 19.10 -15.12
N SER A 194 -3.83 19.39 -14.42
CA SER A 194 -2.49 18.96 -14.78
C SER A 194 -2.34 17.44 -14.74
N LEU A 195 -2.96 16.73 -13.79
CA LEU A 195 -2.92 15.27 -13.73
C LEU A 195 -3.74 14.65 -14.85
N ILE A 196 -4.94 15.18 -15.13
CA ILE A 196 -5.78 14.71 -16.25
C ILE A 196 -5.07 14.95 -17.58
N GLU A 197 -4.43 16.11 -17.76
CA GLU A 197 -3.63 16.40 -18.94
C GLU A 197 -2.40 15.48 -19.02
N GLY A 198 -1.79 15.19 -17.87
CA GLY A 198 -0.72 14.20 -17.76
C GLY A 198 -1.17 12.80 -18.21
N TRP A 199 -2.38 12.37 -17.85
CA TRP A 199 -2.96 11.11 -18.31
C TRP A 199 -3.21 11.08 -19.82
N ARG A 200 -3.62 12.20 -20.43
CA ARG A 200 -3.78 12.31 -21.89
C ARG A 200 -2.45 12.15 -22.61
N ARG A 201 -1.43 12.89 -22.17
CA ARG A 201 -0.05 12.77 -22.67
C ARG A 201 0.52 11.37 -22.50
N PHE A 202 0.28 10.75 -21.35
CA PHE A 202 0.64 9.37 -21.10
C PHE A 202 -0.05 8.42 -22.09
N ALA A 203 -1.33 8.64 -22.38
CA ALA A 203 -2.08 7.83 -23.34
C ALA A 203 -1.59 7.97 -24.80
N GLU A 204 -1.00 9.11 -25.17
CA GLU A 204 -0.39 9.32 -26.49
C GLU A 204 0.92 8.55 -26.68
N LEU A 205 1.58 8.12 -25.60
CA LEU A 205 2.79 7.33 -25.68
C LEU A 205 2.51 5.94 -26.24
N SER A 206 3.50 5.38 -26.94
CA SER A 206 3.44 3.96 -27.34
C SER A 206 3.32 3.05 -26.12
N PRO A 207 2.70 1.85 -26.23
CA PRO A 207 2.57 0.91 -25.11
C PRO A 207 3.89 0.63 -24.40
N VAL A 208 4.97 0.59 -25.17
CA VAL A 208 6.31 0.36 -24.69
C VAL A 208 6.84 1.50 -23.82
N MET A 209 6.65 2.75 -24.25
CA MET A 209 7.08 3.93 -23.49
C MET A 209 6.26 4.09 -22.21
N ARG A 210 4.97 3.72 -22.24
CA ARG A 210 4.13 3.68 -21.05
C ARG A 210 4.64 2.65 -20.04
N ALA A 211 4.94 1.44 -20.50
CA ALA A 211 5.48 0.40 -19.62
C ALA A 211 6.85 0.79 -19.03
N LEU A 212 7.70 1.49 -19.79
CA LEU A 212 8.94 2.07 -19.27
C LEU A 212 8.69 3.13 -18.19
N LEU A 213 7.68 3.99 -18.36
CA LEU A 213 7.29 4.94 -17.31
C LEU A 213 6.74 4.24 -16.06
N VAL A 214 6.07 3.09 -16.21
CA VAL A 214 5.66 2.24 -15.06
C VAL A 214 6.88 1.67 -14.35
N GLU A 215 7.89 1.22 -15.09
CA GLU A 215 9.17 0.78 -14.52
C GLU A 215 9.88 1.90 -13.76
N PHE A 216 10.01 3.07 -14.39
CA PHE A 216 10.55 4.26 -13.77
C PHE A 216 9.75 4.68 -12.54
N ALA A 217 8.42 4.62 -12.61
CA ALA A 217 7.58 5.05 -11.50
C ALA A 217 7.77 4.20 -10.25
N PHE A 218 8.03 2.90 -10.44
CA PHE A 218 8.26 1.92 -9.40
C PHE A 218 9.68 1.98 -8.84
N ALA A 219 10.69 2.15 -9.69
CA ALA A 219 12.10 2.12 -9.29
C ALA A 219 12.59 3.45 -8.71
N SER A 220 11.98 4.57 -9.09
CA SER A 220 12.46 5.89 -8.73
C SER A 220 12.13 6.30 -7.30
N ARG A 221 13.06 7.04 -6.70
CA ARG A 221 12.84 7.80 -5.47
C ARG A 221 12.43 9.22 -5.84
N TRP A 222 11.34 9.68 -5.25
CA TRP A 222 10.79 11.00 -5.55
C TRP A 222 11.27 12.02 -4.52
N PRO A 223 11.62 13.24 -4.95
CA PRO A 223 11.78 14.35 -4.03
C PRO A 223 10.54 14.51 -3.16
N GLU A 224 10.73 14.86 -1.90
CA GLU A 224 9.63 15.02 -0.94
C GLU A 224 8.58 16.01 -1.48
N GLY A 225 7.30 15.63 -1.38
CA GLY A 225 6.18 16.45 -1.86
C GLY A 225 5.96 16.49 -3.39
N SER A 226 6.92 16.06 -4.23
CA SER A 226 6.79 16.17 -5.70
C SER A 226 5.61 15.38 -6.29
N MET A 227 5.30 14.23 -5.70
CA MET A 227 4.18 13.38 -6.10
C MET A 227 2.91 13.60 -5.26
N ARG A 228 2.89 14.58 -4.35
CA ARG A 228 1.77 14.80 -3.42
C ARG A 228 0.40 14.89 -4.11
N PRO A 229 0.23 15.64 -5.23
CA PRO A 229 -1.06 15.70 -5.93
C PRO A 229 -1.54 14.34 -6.44
N ALA A 230 -0.63 13.50 -6.96
CA ALA A 230 -0.96 12.16 -7.43
C ALA A 230 -1.37 11.25 -6.27
N VAL A 231 -0.63 11.27 -5.15
CA VAL A 231 -0.93 10.46 -3.97
C VAL A 231 -2.28 10.83 -3.35
N GLU A 232 -2.63 12.11 -3.33
CA GLU A 232 -3.94 12.58 -2.85
C GLU A 232 -5.07 12.11 -3.77
N LEU A 233 -4.92 12.27 -5.08
CA LEU A 233 -5.91 11.79 -6.04
C LEU A 233 -6.07 10.27 -6.01
N TRP A 234 -4.98 9.52 -5.82
CA TRP A 234 -5.03 8.07 -5.60
C TRP A 234 -5.87 7.72 -4.37
N ALA A 235 -5.62 8.40 -3.24
CA ALA A 235 -6.34 8.15 -2.00
C ALA A 235 -7.85 8.42 -2.14
N GLU A 236 -8.23 9.39 -2.97
CA GLU A 236 -9.62 9.67 -3.31
C GLU A 236 -10.24 8.63 -4.25
N LEU A 237 -9.56 8.30 -5.36
CA LEU A 237 -10.10 7.43 -6.41
C LEU A 237 -10.12 5.96 -6.04
N SER A 238 -9.15 5.51 -5.25
CA SER A 238 -9.11 4.14 -4.77
C SER A 238 -10.20 3.84 -3.75
N GLU A 239 -10.90 4.89 -3.26
CA GLU A 239 -11.73 4.81 -2.06
C GLU A 239 -11.05 3.98 -0.98
N HIS A 240 -9.75 4.21 -0.80
CA HIS A 240 -8.99 3.52 0.22
C HIS A 240 -8.87 2.00 -0.02
N GLN A 241 -8.83 1.56 -1.26
CA GLN A 241 -8.48 0.20 -1.67
C GLN A 241 -7.04 0.15 -2.21
N ALA A 242 -6.52 -1.05 -2.41
CA ALA A 242 -5.19 -1.27 -3.02
C ALA A 242 -5.17 -0.95 -4.53
N THR A 243 -6.33 -0.77 -5.15
CA THR A 243 -6.51 -0.53 -6.58
C THR A 243 -7.57 0.53 -6.83
N VAL A 244 -7.49 1.23 -7.94
CA VAL A 244 -8.58 2.08 -8.45
C VAL A 244 -9.44 1.25 -9.39
N ARG A 245 -10.75 1.16 -9.14
CA ARG A 245 -11.70 0.44 -10.01
C ARG A 245 -12.25 1.37 -11.10
N LEU A 246 -12.61 0.81 -12.24
CA LEU A 246 -13.19 1.57 -13.36
C LEU A 246 -14.41 2.39 -12.93
N VAL A 247 -15.31 1.79 -12.16
CA VAL A 247 -16.55 2.45 -11.71
C VAL A 247 -16.27 3.70 -10.88
N ASP A 248 -15.30 3.62 -9.96
CA ASP A 248 -14.94 4.74 -9.08
C ASP A 248 -14.24 5.85 -9.89
N PHE A 249 -13.37 5.46 -10.81
CA PHE A 249 -12.66 6.36 -11.73
C PHE A 249 -13.62 7.14 -12.63
N GLU A 250 -14.55 6.45 -13.29
CA GLU A 250 -15.57 7.05 -14.14
C GLU A 250 -16.51 7.94 -13.33
N HIS A 251 -16.99 7.46 -12.19
CA HIS A 251 -17.90 8.21 -11.33
C HIS A 251 -17.33 9.58 -10.98
N ARG A 252 -16.02 9.62 -10.67
CA ARG A 252 -15.35 10.86 -10.28
C ARG A 252 -15.05 11.78 -11.47
N LEU A 253 -14.69 11.23 -12.62
CA LEU A 253 -14.19 12.02 -13.76
C LEU A 253 -15.26 12.36 -14.80
N LYS A 254 -16.43 11.72 -14.76
CA LYS A 254 -17.52 11.96 -15.74
C LYS A 254 -17.94 13.42 -15.84
N GLN A 255 -17.88 14.18 -14.74
CA GLN A 255 -18.23 15.60 -14.74
C GLN A 255 -17.16 16.48 -15.39
N SER A 256 -15.89 16.07 -15.36
CA SER A 256 -14.76 16.85 -15.88
C SER A 256 -14.43 16.52 -17.34
N ILE A 257 -14.46 15.24 -17.73
CA ILE A 257 -14.04 14.79 -19.06
C ILE A 257 -15.05 13.90 -19.79
N GLY A 258 -16.18 13.55 -19.15
CA GLY A 258 -17.16 12.61 -19.69
C GLY A 258 -16.79 11.14 -19.45
N SER A 259 -17.81 10.27 -19.34
CA SER A 259 -17.61 8.84 -19.01
C SER A 259 -16.77 8.11 -20.06
N GLU A 260 -17.06 8.33 -21.34
CA GLU A 260 -16.37 7.63 -22.43
C GLU A 260 -14.87 7.96 -22.49
N ALA A 261 -14.51 9.23 -22.26
CA ALA A 261 -13.10 9.63 -22.19
C ALA A 261 -12.42 9.07 -20.93
N ALA A 262 -13.10 9.06 -19.79
CA ALA A 262 -12.59 8.46 -18.56
C ALA A 262 -12.33 6.95 -18.74
N ALA A 263 -13.27 6.21 -19.34
CA ALA A 263 -13.11 4.78 -19.63
C ALA A 263 -11.91 4.50 -20.54
N ARG A 264 -11.70 5.33 -21.58
CA ARG A 264 -10.54 5.19 -22.48
C ARG A 264 -9.21 5.42 -21.78
N LEU A 265 -9.12 6.48 -20.96
CA LEU A 265 -7.92 6.75 -20.16
C LEU A 265 -7.67 5.61 -19.18
N PHE A 266 -8.71 5.15 -18.48
CA PHE A 266 -8.62 4.03 -17.56
C PHE A 266 -8.05 2.79 -18.24
N SER A 267 -8.64 2.37 -19.36
CA SER A 267 -8.20 1.19 -20.13
C SER A 267 -6.74 1.32 -20.59
N THR A 268 -6.31 2.53 -20.98
CA THR A 268 -4.94 2.78 -21.40
C THR A 268 -3.94 2.69 -20.24
N ILE A 269 -4.27 3.27 -19.09
CA ILE A 269 -3.44 3.18 -17.88
C ILE A 269 -3.40 1.73 -17.40
N ALA A 270 -4.56 1.08 -17.29
CA ALA A 270 -4.70 -0.31 -16.89
C ALA A 270 -3.88 -1.25 -17.78
N SER A 271 -3.92 -1.10 -19.10
CA SER A 271 -3.16 -1.95 -20.04
C SER A 271 -1.65 -1.67 -20.09
N SER A 272 -1.15 -0.67 -19.36
CA SER A 272 0.28 -0.33 -19.31
C SER A 272 1.04 -1.07 -18.20
N ARG A 273 0.36 -1.96 -17.46
CA ARG A 273 0.90 -2.76 -16.36
C ARG A 273 2.03 -3.69 -16.80
N ARG A 274 2.85 -4.14 -15.83
CA ARG A 274 3.83 -5.19 -16.07
C ARG A 274 3.08 -6.50 -16.31
N SER A 275 3.63 -7.39 -17.15
CA SER A 275 2.99 -8.68 -17.45
C SER A 275 2.87 -9.63 -16.25
N VAL A 276 3.43 -9.27 -15.10
CA VAL A 276 3.48 -10.09 -13.88
C VAL A 276 2.35 -9.71 -12.91
N ASP A 277 1.70 -8.55 -13.08
CA ASP A 277 0.69 -8.06 -12.15
C ASP A 277 -0.67 -8.74 -12.41
N SER A 278 -1.14 -9.56 -11.47
CA SER A 278 -2.38 -10.36 -11.54
C SER A 278 -3.66 -9.56 -11.27
N LEU A 279 -3.70 -8.29 -11.66
CA LEU A 279 -4.87 -7.43 -11.48
C LEU A 279 -5.92 -7.67 -12.56
N ALA A 280 -7.19 -7.46 -12.22
CA ALA A 280 -8.26 -7.49 -13.21
C ALA A 280 -8.11 -6.32 -14.22
N PRO A 281 -8.59 -6.45 -15.47
CA PRO A 281 -8.58 -5.36 -16.44
C PRO A 281 -9.29 -4.08 -15.95
N GLU A 282 -10.30 -4.24 -15.09
CA GLU A 282 -11.10 -3.17 -14.48
C GLU A 282 -10.45 -2.55 -13.24
N GLN A 283 -9.17 -2.83 -12.99
CA GLN A 283 -8.39 -2.31 -11.87
C GLN A 283 -7.08 -1.66 -12.36
N ILE A 284 -6.72 -0.55 -11.74
CA ILE A 284 -5.41 0.11 -11.88
C ILE A 284 -4.65 -0.03 -10.55
N GLY A 285 -3.41 -0.52 -10.61
CA GLY A 285 -2.49 -0.56 -9.48
C GLY A 285 -1.80 0.79 -9.25
N TYR A 286 -1.07 0.88 -8.13
CA TYR A 286 -0.47 2.14 -7.69
C TYR A 286 0.63 2.62 -8.65
N SER A 287 1.47 1.71 -9.14
CA SER A 287 2.58 2.06 -10.03
C SER A 287 2.11 2.56 -11.39
N GLU A 288 1.08 1.94 -11.98
CA GLU A 288 0.50 2.39 -13.25
C GLU A 288 -0.16 3.76 -13.10
N PHE A 289 -0.88 3.97 -11.99
CA PHE A 289 -1.48 5.25 -11.69
C PHE A 289 -0.44 6.35 -11.51
N LEU A 290 0.62 6.10 -10.73
CA LEU A 290 1.71 7.06 -10.53
C LEU A 290 2.40 7.38 -11.86
N ALA A 291 2.72 6.36 -12.67
CA ALA A 291 3.34 6.54 -13.98
C ALA A 291 2.52 7.45 -14.89
N ALA A 292 1.21 7.25 -14.92
CA ALA A 292 0.30 8.10 -15.68
C ALA A 292 0.29 9.55 -15.17
N CYS A 293 0.49 9.77 -13.87
CA CYS A 293 0.53 11.10 -13.27
C CYS A 293 1.85 11.86 -13.52
N LEU A 294 2.95 11.17 -13.84
CA LEU A 294 4.27 11.80 -14.00
C LEU A 294 4.28 13.00 -14.96
N PRO A 295 3.63 12.95 -16.15
CA PRO A 295 3.62 14.09 -17.06
C PRO A 295 2.80 15.29 -16.56
N GLY A 296 1.99 15.09 -15.52
CA GLY A 296 1.27 16.15 -14.82
C GLY A 296 1.99 16.69 -13.57
N CYS A 297 2.96 15.93 -13.04
CA CYS A 297 3.76 16.30 -11.87
C CYS A 297 5.10 16.95 -12.24
N PHE A 298 5.66 16.63 -13.41
CA PHE A 298 6.97 17.11 -13.85
C PHE A 298 6.91 17.75 -15.23
N THR A 299 7.88 18.62 -15.52
CA THR A 299 8.07 19.10 -16.89
C THR A 299 8.57 17.96 -17.78
N ASN A 300 8.20 18.00 -19.06
CA ASN A 300 8.57 16.94 -19.99
C ASN A 300 10.08 16.76 -20.11
N ASP A 301 10.83 17.85 -20.21
CA ASP A 301 12.29 17.76 -20.37
C ASP A 301 12.97 17.21 -19.11
N HIS A 302 12.45 17.54 -17.92
CA HIS A 302 12.92 16.94 -16.68
C HIS A 302 12.61 15.44 -16.65
N LEU A 303 11.35 15.05 -16.90
CA LEU A 303 10.94 13.65 -16.87
C LEU A 303 11.71 12.79 -17.88
N VAL A 304 11.88 13.28 -19.12
CA VAL A 304 12.66 12.57 -20.15
C VAL A 304 14.11 12.40 -19.72
N SER A 305 14.73 13.44 -19.14
CA SER A 305 16.12 13.37 -18.69
C SER A 305 16.31 12.40 -17.52
N GLU A 306 15.38 12.38 -16.57
CA GLU A 306 15.42 11.44 -15.43
C GLU A 306 15.23 9.98 -15.89
N VAL A 307 14.28 9.72 -16.79
CA VAL A 307 14.05 8.37 -17.33
C VAL A 307 15.26 7.93 -18.15
N PHE A 308 15.87 8.84 -18.92
CA PHE A 308 17.09 8.55 -19.66
C PHE A 308 18.22 8.15 -18.71
N ARG A 309 18.45 8.91 -17.63
CA ARG A 309 19.50 8.62 -16.64
C ARG A 309 19.26 7.32 -15.87
N MET A 310 17.99 6.91 -15.68
CA MET A 310 17.69 5.60 -15.11
C MET A 310 18.15 4.46 -16.03
N LEU A 311 18.06 4.67 -17.35
CA LEU A 311 18.40 3.66 -18.36
C LEU A 311 19.88 3.66 -18.73
N ASP A 312 20.53 4.81 -18.78
CA ASP A 312 21.96 5.00 -19.03
C ASP A 312 22.73 4.67 -17.74
N THR A 313 23.04 3.38 -17.58
CA THR A 313 23.59 2.84 -16.32
C THR A 313 25.10 3.05 -16.21
N ASP A 314 25.81 3.15 -17.33
CA ASP A 314 27.24 3.43 -17.36
C ASP A 314 27.57 4.94 -17.51
N ASN A 315 26.55 5.79 -17.69
CA ASN A 315 26.64 7.24 -17.86
C ASN A 315 27.46 7.66 -19.08
N ASP A 316 27.42 6.88 -20.16
CA ASP A 316 28.10 7.21 -21.41
C ASP A 316 27.30 8.20 -22.29
N GLY A 317 26.07 8.54 -21.88
CA GLY A 317 25.17 9.45 -22.59
C GLY A 317 24.39 8.80 -23.72
N LEU A 318 24.43 7.47 -23.81
CA LEU A 318 23.71 6.63 -24.75
C LEU A 318 22.94 5.55 -23.96
N ILE A 319 21.87 5.05 -24.55
CA ILE A 319 21.15 3.90 -24.01
C ILE A 319 21.42 2.73 -24.94
N ALA A 320 22.18 1.76 -24.47
CA ALA A 320 22.41 0.51 -25.16
C ALA A 320 21.26 -0.47 -24.95
N ARG A 321 21.11 -1.39 -25.92
CA ARG A 321 20.12 -2.47 -25.83
C ARG A 321 20.25 -3.31 -24.56
N ALA A 322 21.47 -3.55 -24.11
CA ALA A 322 21.72 -4.33 -22.89
C ALA A 322 21.14 -3.63 -21.66
N GLU A 323 21.26 -2.31 -21.59
CA GLU A 323 20.77 -1.51 -20.46
C GLU A 323 19.24 -1.43 -20.44
N LEU A 324 18.62 -1.29 -21.62
CA LEU A 324 17.16 -1.39 -21.76
C LEU A 324 16.61 -2.72 -21.25
N LEU A 325 17.31 -3.81 -21.53
CA LEU A 325 16.90 -5.16 -21.08
C LEU A 325 17.17 -5.35 -19.58
N ALA A 326 18.21 -4.73 -19.04
CA ALA A 326 18.57 -4.84 -17.61
C ALA A 326 17.53 -4.20 -16.69
N VAL A 327 16.90 -3.09 -17.12
CA VAL A 327 15.96 -2.34 -16.28
C VAL A 327 14.51 -2.85 -16.39
N ALA A 328 14.10 -3.46 -17.52
CA ALA A 328 12.69 -3.65 -17.83
C ALA A 328 12.33 -5.10 -18.23
N ALA A 329 12.56 -6.06 -17.34
CA ALA A 329 12.57 -7.50 -17.61
C ALA A 329 11.27 -8.15 -18.16
N PRO A 330 10.12 -7.45 -18.31
CA PRO A 330 9.09 -7.87 -19.28
C PRO A 330 8.68 -6.81 -20.33
N ALA A 331 8.72 -5.52 -19.99
CA ALA A 331 8.27 -4.42 -20.86
C ALA A 331 9.25 -4.11 -22.01
N SER A 332 10.56 -4.31 -21.78
CA SER A 332 11.62 -4.01 -22.74
C SER A 332 11.71 -5.00 -23.88
N THR A 333 11.18 -6.21 -23.75
CA THR A 333 11.31 -7.21 -24.82
C THR A 333 10.62 -6.71 -26.09
N ALA A 334 9.44 -6.09 -25.96
CA ALA A 334 8.75 -5.45 -27.07
C ALA A 334 9.49 -4.20 -27.58
N PHE A 335 10.07 -3.38 -26.70
CA PHE A 335 10.86 -2.20 -27.11
C PHE A 335 12.11 -2.57 -27.90
N ALA A 336 12.93 -3.45 -27.33
CA ALA A 336 14.17 -3.91 -27.92
C ALA A 336 13.89 -4.65 -29.24
N GLN A 337 12.76 -5.35 -29.34
CA GLN A 337 12.29 -5.94 -30.61
C GLN A 337 11.83 -4.89 -31.63
N SER A 338 11.22 -3.79 -31.20
CA SER A 338 10.86 -2.69 -32.12
C SER A 338 12.09 -1.95 -32.65
N GLN A 339 13.11 -1.74 -31.81
CA GLN A 339 14.38 -1.11 -32.19
C GLN A 339 15.21 -2.01 -33.13
N ARG A 340 15.13 -3.34 -32.97
CA ARG A 340 15.73 -4.31 -33.91
C ARG A 340 15.35 -4.07 -35.38
N ARG A 341 14.14 -3.56 -35.65
CA ARG A 341 13.69 -3.29 -37.03
C ARG A 341 14.21 -1.96 -37.57
N ALA A 342 14.62 -1.04 -36.70
CA ALA A 342 15.08 0.30 -37.05
C ALA A 342 16.61 0.41 -37.23
N GLY A 343 17.38 -0.60 -36.81
CA GLY A 343 18.83 -0.68 -37.06
C GLY A 343 19.71 0.16 -36.11
N ASN A 344 19.13 0.80 -35.09
CA ASN A 344 19.87 1.57 -34.09
C ASN A 344 20.02 0.75 -32.80
N ASP A 345 21.26 0.34 -32.49
CA ASP A 345 21.60 -0.40 -31.26
C ASP A 345 21.88 0.52 -30.05
N LEU A 346 21.94 1.83 -30.28
CA LEU A 346 22.21 2.88 -29.28
C LEU A 346 21.21 4.04 -29.47
N LEU A 347 20.72 4.60 -28.37
CA LEU A 347 19.82 5.77 -28.37
C LEU A 347 20.45 6.92 -27.59
N CYS A 348 20.71 8.05 -28.22
CA CYS A 348 21.09 9.26 -27.49
C CYS A 348 19.87 9.97 -26.90
N LEU A 349 20.09 10.91 -25.96
CA LEU A 349 19.01 11.66 -25.30
C LEU A 349 18.06 12.34 -26.30
N SER A 350 18.58 12.87 -27.41
CA SER A 350 17.77 13.55 -28.42
C SER A 350 16.83 12.60 -29.18
N GLU A 351 17.24 11.36 -29.40
CA GLU A 351 16.43 10.32 -30.05
C GLU A 351 15.41 9.76 -29.07
N PHE A 352 15.83 9.51 -27.82
CA PHE A 352 14.93 9.10 -26.74
C PHE A 352 13.82 10.13 -26.51
N ALA A 353 14.16 11.43 -26.50
CA ALA A 353 13.18 12.51 -26.39
C ALA A 353 12.14 12.52 -27.53
N ARG A 354 12.50 12.06 -28.74
CA ARG A 354 11.53 11.90 -29.85
C ARG A 354 10.57 10.74 -29.59
N LEU A 355 11.04 9.65 -28.99
CA LEU A 355 10.18 8.52 -28.62
C LEU A 355 9.19 8.90 -27.50
N MET A 356 9.59 9.82 -26.64
CA MET A 356 8.75 10.42 -25.59
C MET A 356 7.97 11.66 -26.07
N SER A 357 7.91 11.93 -27.38
CA SER A 357 7.31 13.16 -27.90
C SER A 357 5.82 13.31 -27.64
N GLY A 358 5.09 12.22 -27.37
CA GLY A 358 3.70 12.27 -26.90
C GLY A 358 3.53 13.02 -25.56
N LEU A 359 4.61 13.21 -24.80
CA LEU A 359 4.60 14.07 -23.62
C LEU A 359 4.57 15.56 -23.96
N ARG A 360 5.09 15.97 -25.12
CA ARG A 360 5.35 17.37 -25.47
C ARG A 360 4.15 18.13 -26.04
N ARG A 361 3.02 17.46 -26.27
CA ARG A 361 1.83 18.07 -26.85
C ARG A 361 0.89 18.66 -25.80
#